data_AF-A0A1X7K3Z0-F1
#
_entry.id   AF-A0A1X7K3Z0-F1
#
_cell.length_a   1.000
_cell.length_b   1.000
_cell.length_c   1.000
_cell.angle_alpha   90.00
_cell.angle_beta   90.00
_cell.angle_gamma   90.00
#
_symmetry.space_group_name_H-M   'P 1'
#
loop_
_entity.id
_entity.type
_entity.pdbx_description
1 polymer ?
#
loop_
_entity_poly.entity_id
_entity_poly.type
_entity_poly.pdbx_seq_one_letter_code
_entity_poly.pdbx_strand_id
1 'polypeptide(L)'
;MREDQAFIYYRFTKENLISFLNILKKNNHNHTFDDLAEWCHSFWTNWRSDHEGLFHSTEETTIDIVMEIFECKISNIDVSIEQIDEWLIRLS
;
A
#
# COMPACT_ATOMS: atom_id res chain seq x y z
N MET A 1 17.66 -3.48 19.11
CA MET A 1 16.57 -2.69 18.47
C MET A 1 15.87 -3.64 17.55
N ARG A 2 14.58 -3.91 17.77
CA ARG A 2 13.82 -4.76 16.83
C ARG A 2 13.57 -3.91 15.58
N GLU A 3 13.99 -4.41 14.44
CA GLU A 3 13.67 -3.85 13.12
C GLU A 3 12.23 -4.21 12.77
N ASP A 4 11.29 -3.83 13.63
CA ASP A 4 9.86 -4.03 13.39
C ASP A 4 9.45 -2.96 12.36
N GLN A 5 9.37 -3.37 11.08
CA GLN A 5 9.05 -2.52 9.93
C GLN A 5 7.62 -1.96 10.00
N ALA A 6 7.40 -0.98 10.87
CA ALA A 6 6.15 -0.26 10.95
C ALA A 6 6.08 0.76 9.79
N PHE A 7 5.48 0.37 8.66
CA PHE A 7 5.20 1.27 7.53
C PHE A 7 4.40 2.52 7.92
N ILE A 8 3.75 2.48 9.09
CA ILE A 8 2.93 3.51 9.75
C ILE A 8 3.60 4.90 9.81
N TYR A 9 4.93 5.00 9.81
CA TYR A 9 5.63 6.30 9.89
C TYR A 9 5.99 6.91 8.53
N TYR A 10 5.69 6.22 7.43
CA TYR A 10 6.03 6.70 6.10
C TYR A 10 4.93 7.58 5.52
N ARG A 11 5.34 8.65 4.85
CA ARG A 11 4.45 9.60 4.18
C ARG A 11 3.61 8.91 3.10
N PHE A 12 2.37 9.33 2.95
CA PHE A 12 1.46 8.85 1.91
C PHE A 12 1.86 9.36 0.53
N THR A 13 2.71 8.59 -0.17
CA THR A 13 3.13 8.89 -1.54
C THR A 13 3.15 7.63 -2.40
N LYS A 14 3.04 7.82 -3.71
CA LYS A 14 3.13 6.76 -4.72
C LYS A 14 4.47 6.01 -4.64
N GLU A 15 5.57 6.73 -4.40
CA GLU A 15 6.92 6.16 -4.31
C GLU A 15 7.08 5.23 -3.10
N ASN A 16 6.48 5.60 -1.97
CA ASN A 16 6.48 4.75 -0.78
C ASN A 16 5.63 3.49 -1.00
N LEU A 17 4.46 3.61 -1.63
CA LEU A 17 3.65 2.46 -2.02
C LEU A 17 4.44 1.50 -2.93
N ILE A 18 5.09 2.01 -3.98
CA ILE A 18 5.94 1.22 -4.88
C ILE A 18 7.08 0.53 -4.11
N SER A 19 7.70 1.24 -3.17
CA SER A 19 8.78 0.69 -2.35
C SER A 19 8.30 -0.47 -1.48
N PHE A 20 7.12 -0.36 -0.88
CA PHE A 20 6.54 -1.43 -0.06
C PHE A 20 6.12 -2.63 -0.88
N LEU A 21 5.52 -2.43 -2.06
CA LEU A 21 5.21 -3.52 -2.99
C LEU A 21 6.47 -4.28 -3.42
N ASN A 22 7.58 -3.57 -3.67
CA ASN A 22 8.87 -4.19 -3.97
C ASN A 22 9.47 -4.98 -2.79
N ILE A 23 9.27 -4.52 -1.55
CA ILE A 23 9.69 -5.25 -0.35
C ILE A 23 8.84 -6.53 -0.20
N LEU A 24 7.53 -6.40 -0.34
CA LEU A 24 6.59 -7.51 -0.25
C LEU A 24 6.90 -8.60 -1.28
N LYS A 25 7.18 -8.20 -2.53
CA LYS A 25 7.62 -9.09 -3.60
C LYS A 25 8.87 -9.91 -3.25
N LYS A 26 9.82 -9.32 -2.50
CA LYS A 26 11.12 -9.95 -2.17
C LYS A 26 11.05 -10.90 -0.97
N ASN A 27 10.16 -10.64 -0.01
CA ASN A 27 10.22 -11.26 1.33
C ASN A 27 9.26 -12.44 1.56
N ASN A 28 8.43 -12.82 0.58
CA ASN A 28 7.68 -14.09 0.56
C ASN A 28 6.86 -14.40 1.84
N HIS A 29 5.97 -13.48 2.27
CA HIS A 29 4.68 -13.71 2.97
C HIS A 29 4.34 -12.91 4.26
N ASN A 30 3.03 -12.62 4.32
CA ASN A 30 2.06 -12.27 5.37
C ASN A 30 2.32 -11.12 6.34
N HIS A 31 3.34 -11.16 7.20
CA HIS A 31 3.47 -10.09 8.21
C HIS A 31 3.68 -8.71 7.59
N THR A 32 4.43 -8.64 6.48
CA THR A 32 4.62 -7.42 5.72
C THR A 32 3.35 -6.95 4.97
N PHE A 33 2.44 -7.88 4.65
CA PHE A 33 1.20 -7.52 3.94
C PHE A 33 0.20 -6.85 4.86
N ASP A 34 0.01 -7.37 6.08
CA ASP A 34 -0.92 -6.79 7.06
C ASP A 34 -0.56 -5.34 7.41
N ASP A 35 0.74 -5.07 7.60
CA ASP A 35 1.27 -3.74 7.87
C ASP A 35 1.10 -2.80 6.66
N LEU A 36 1.34 -3.31 5.44
CA LEU A 36 1.12 -2.54 4.21
C LEU A 36 -0.37 -2.19 4.05
N ALA A 37 -1.25 -3.16 4.24
CA ALA A 37 -2.69 -2.94 4.11
C ALA A 37 -3.23 -1.97 5.17
N GLU A 38 -2.67 -1.96 6.39
CA GLU A 38 -3.01 -0.96 7.41
C GLU A 38 -2.52 0.45 7.02
N TRP A 39 -1.33 0.53 6.43
CA TRP A 39 -0.82 1.78 5.87
C TRP A 39 -1.68 2.26 4.70
N CYS A 40 -2.13 1.37 3.81
CA CYS A 40 -3.05 1.68 2.71
C CYS A 40 -4.40 2.19 3.22
N HIS A 41 -4.97 1.56 4.25
CA HIS A 41 -6.19 2.07 4.89
C HIS A 41 -6.00 3.49 5.45
N SER A 42 -4.85 3.75 6.08
CA SER A 42 -4.49 5.07 6.58
C SER A 42 -4.32 6.09 5.46
N PHE A 43 -3.68 5.71 4.35
CA PHE A 43 -3.54 6.55 3.15
C PHE A 43 -4.92 6.93 2.63
N TRP A 44 -5.77 5.94 2.33
CA TRP A 44 -7.12 6.20 1.83
C TRP A 44 -7.94 7.11 2.75
N THR A 45 -7.87 6.89 4.07
CA THR A 45 -8.56 7.73 5.06
C THR A 45 -8.08 9.19 4.98
N ASN A 46 -6.76 9.41 4.89
CA ASN A 46 -6.17 10.75 4.80
C ASN A 46 -6.46 11.41 3.44
N TRP A 47 -6.45 10.64 2.35
CA TRP A 47 -6.83 11.10 1.02
C TRP A 47 -8.30 11.57 0.98
N ARG A 48 -9.23 10.82 1.59
CA ARG A 48 -10.65 11.20 1.68
C ARG A 48 -10.89 12.48 2.47
N SER A 49 -10.07 12.75 3.49
CA SER A 49 -10.16 13.99 4.26
C SER A 49 -9.38 15.16 3.63
N ASP A 50 -8.76 14.95 2.46
CA ASP A 50 -7.81 15.87 1.83
C ASP A 50 -6.71 16.38 2.78
N HIS A 51 -6.23 15.48 3.65
CA HIS A 51 -5.16 15.81 4.59
C HIS A 51 -3.89 16.15 3.80
N GLU A 52 -3.24 17.26 4.12
CA GLU A 52 -2.07 17.79 3.39
C GLU A 52 -2.26 17.97 1.86
N GLY A 53 -3.50 18.10 1.36
CA GLY A 53 -3.75 18.23 -0.07
C GLY A 53 -3.59 16.92 -0.87
N LEU A 54 -3.69 15.77 -0.20
CA LEU A 54 -3.56 14.45 -0.81
C LEU A 54 -4.61 14.20 -1.90
N PHE A 55 -5.82 14.73 -1.77
CA PHE A 55 -6.88 14.52 -2.76
C PHE A 55 -6.46 15.05 -4.13
N HIS A 56 -5.77 16.20 -4.15
CA HIS A 56 -5.33 16.87 -5.37
C HIS A 56 -3.97 16.42 -5.89
N SER A 57 -3.12 15.88 -5.01
CA SER A 57 -1.74 15.51 -5.35
C SER A 57 -1.55 14.02 -5.65
N THR A 58 -2.60 13.19 -5.49
CA THR A 58 -2.54 11.75 -5.70
C THR A 58 -3.31 11.35 -6.96
N GLU A 59 -2.67 10.55 -7.82
CA GLU A 59 -3.30 9.96 -9.01
C GLU A 59 -4.38 8.95 -8.62
N GLU A 60 -5.47 8.92 -9.38
CA GLU A 60 -6.60 7.98 -9.16
C GLU A 60 -6.14 6.53 -9.12
N THR A 61 -5.26 6.12 -10.06
CA THR A 61 -4.67 4.77 -10.10
C THR A 61 -3.94 4.40 -8.81
N THR A 62 -3.30 5.37 -8.13
CA THR A 62 -2.62 5.11 -6.86
C THR A 62 -3.65 4.80 -5.77
N ILE A 63 -4.78 5.50 -5.77
CA ILE A 63 -5.87 5.27 -4.81
C ILE A 63 -6.59 3.97 -5.08
N ASP A 64 -6.83 3.62 -6.34
CA ASP A 64 -7.43 2.33 -6.72
C ASP A 64 -6.61 1.18 -6.14
N ILE A 65 -5.29 1.21 -6.29
CA ILE A 65 -4.40 0.17 -5.79
C ILE A 65 -4.34 0.16 -4.26
N VAL A 66 -4.31 1.34 -3.62
CA VAL A 66 -4.41 1.46 -2.16
C VAL A 66 -5.69 0.78 -1.64
N MET A 67 -6.81 0.99 -2.32
CA MET A 67 -8.08 0.36 -1.96
C MET A 67 -8.05 -1.15 -2.21
N GLU A 68 -7.58 -1.61 -3.37
CA GLU A 68 -7.47 -3.04 -3.71
C GLU A 68 -6.65 -3.81 -2.67
N ILE A 69 -5.49 -3.28 -2.24
CA ILE A 69 -4.65 -3.90 -1.21
C ILE A 69 -5.43 -4.08 0.10
N PHE A 70 -6.15 -3.03 0.52
CA PHE A 70 -6.92 -3.09 1.75
C PHE A 70 -8.12 -4.04 1.65
N GLU A 71 -8.79 -4.08 0.49
CA GLU A 71 -9.88 -5.02 0.21
C GLU A 71 -9.41 -6.48 0.24
N CYS A 72 -8.22 -6.78 -0.27
CA CYS A 72 -7.60 -8.10 -0.14
C CYS A 72 -7.46 -8.50 1.32
N LYS A 73 -7.01 -7.59 2.21
CA LYS A 73 -6.92 -7.86 3.66
C LYS A 73 -8.30 -8.12 4.28
N ILE A 74 -9.29 -7.27 4.04
CA ILE A 74 -10.65 -7.46 4.59
C ILE A 74 -11.25 -8.79 4.11
N SER A 75 -10.99 -9.15 2.85
CA SER A 75 -11.52 -10.36 2.22
C SER A 75 -10.71 -11.62 2.54
N ASN A 76 -9.60 -11.51 3.30
CA ASN A 76 -8.64 -12.58 3.55
C ASN A 76 -8.18 -13.28 2.25
N ILE A 77 -7.94 -12.50 1.20
CA ILE A 77 -7.44 -12.98 -0.08
C ILE A 77 -5.90 -13.03 0.00
N ASP A 78 -5.34 -14.21 -0.23
CA ASP A 78 -3.90 -14.36 -0.38
C ASP A 78 -3.42 -13.65 -1.66
N VAL A 79 -2.52 -12.69 -1.49
CA VAL A 79 -1.96 -11.91 -2.59
C VAL A 79 -0.79 -12.67 -3.22
N SER A 80 -0.93 -12.97 -4.51
CA SER A 80 0.12 -13.62 -5.29
C SER A 80 1.21 -12.62 -5.72
N ILE A 81 2.40 -13.13 -6.07
CA ILE A 81 3.47 -12.31 -6.66
C ILE A 81 3.01 -11.66 -7.97
N GLU A 82 2.19 -12.36 -8.75
CA GLU A 82 1.63 -11.86 -10.01
C GLU A 82 0.73 -10.64 -9.79
N GLN A 83 -0.07 -10.65 -8.72
CA GLN A 83 -0.91 -9.51 -8.34
C GLN A 83 -0.06 -8.29 -7.95
N ILE A 84 1.02 -8.52 -7.20
CA ILE A 84 1.96 -7.46 -6.83
C ILE A 84 2.62 -6.85 -8.08
N ASP A 85 2.98 -7.70 -9.06
CA ASP A 85 3.56 -7.26 -10.32
C ASP A 85 2.57 -6.46 -11.17
N GLU A 86 1.29 -6.85 -11.20
CA GLU A 86 0.25 -6.07 -11.86
C GLU A 86 0.09 -4.68 -11.24
N TRP A 87 0.06 -4.59 -9.91
CA TRP A 87 0.00 -3.30 -9.21
C TRP A 87 1.23 -2.43 -9.52
N LEU A 88 2.43 -2.99 -9.52
CA LEU A 88 3.65 -2.27 -9.88
C LEU A 88 3.63 -1.75 -11.33
N ILE A 89 3.09 -2.54 -12.27
CA ILE A 89 2.95 -2.13 -13.68
C ILE A 89 1.98 -0.95 -13.79
N ARG A 90 0.83 -1.00 -13.10
CA ARG A 90 -0.17 0.09 -13.11
C ARG A 90 0.34 1.37 -12.45
N LEU A 91 1.30 1.27 -11.53
CA LEU A 91 1.94 2.41 -10.88
C LEU A 91 3.12 2.99 -11.67
N SER A 92 3.57 2.34 -12.75
CA SER A 92 4.68 2.82 -13.58
C SER A 92 4.24 3.92 -14.53
#